data_AF-A0A6P0NWL0-F1
#
_entry.id   AF-A0A6P0NWL0-F1
#
_cell.length_a   1.000
_cell.length_b   1.000
_cell.length_c   1.000
_cell.angle_alpha   90.00
_cell.angle_beta   90.00
_cell.angle_gamma   90.00
#
_symmetry.space_group_name_H-M   'P 1'
#
loop_
_entity.id
_entity.type
_entity.pdbx_description
1 polymer ?
#
loop_
_entity_poly.entity_id
_entity_poly.type
_entity_poly.pdbx_seq_one_letter_code
_entity_poly.pdbx_strand_id
1 'polypeptide(L)' 'MMIINRDFSDGSQLILTRDRTQWKNHNIFVIAVIYKKRALPIYWQILPKKGSTNLSEQKALIKPVLG' A
#
# COMPACT_ATOMS: atom_id res chain seq x y z
N MET A 1 -10.95 -6.94 3.80
CA MET A 1 -11.84 -5.86 3.33
C MET A 1 -13.03 -5.55 4.27
N MET A 2 -13.35 -6.39 5.26
CA MET A 2 -14.53 -6.22 6.12
C MET A 2 -14.41 -5.12 7.20
N ILE A 3 -13.18 -4.77 7.61
CA ILE A 3 -12.93 -3.75 8.65
C ILE A 3 -13.13 -2.33 8.10
N ILE A 4 -12.67 -2.10 6.85
CA ILE A 4 -12.76 -0.76 6.25
C ILE A 4 -14.22 -0.36 6.02
N ASN A 5 -15.02 -1.23 5.40
CA ASN A 5 -16.44 -0.93 5.12
C ASN A 5 -17.32 -0.82 6.38
N ARG A 6 -16.88 -1.37 7.52
CA ARG A 6 -17.62 -1.23 8.79
C ARG A 6 -17.34 0.11 9.46
N ASP A 7 -16.09 0.55 9.44
CA ASP A 7 -15.63 1.67 10.26
C ASP A 7 -15.45 2.98 9.48
N PHE A 8 -15.46 2.92 8.15
CA PHE A 8 -15.41 4.08 7.27
C PHE A 8 -16.76 4.22 6.56
N SER A 9 -17.42 5.37 6.73
CA SER A 9 -18.63 5.71 5.99
C SER A 9 -18.28 6.12 4.56
N ASP A 10 -19.25 6.02 3.65
CA ASP A 10 -19.08 6.57 2.31
C ASP A 10 -18.73 8.06 2.36
N GLY A 11 -17.76 8.48 1.54
CA GLY A 11 -17.24 9.84 1.51
C GLY A 11 -16.23 10.20 2.61
N SER A 12 -15.93 9.27 3.54
CA SER A 12 -14.89 9.51 4.55
C SER A 12 -13.48 9.47 3.95
N GLN A 13 -12.57 10.27 4.51
CA GLN A 13 -11.18 10.31 4.04
C GLN A 13 -10.44 9.05 4.48
N LEU A 14 -9.97 8.27 3.51
CA LEU A 14 -9.07 7.15 3.74
C LEU A 14 -7.62 7.61 3.58
N ILE A 15 -6.79 7.43 4.61
CA ILE A 15 -5.36 7.74 4.53
C ILE A 15 -4.61 6.45 4.19
N LEU A 16 -3.95 6.44 3.03
CA LEU A 16 -3.06 5.37 2.61
C LEU A 16 -1.61 5.76 2.86
N THR A 17 -0.82 4.80 3.34
CA THR A 17 0.62 4.89 3.43
C THR A 17 1.27 3.91 2.47
N ARG A 18 2.45 4.29 1.97
CA ARG A 18 3.26 3.51 1.06
C ARG A 18 4.61 3.26 1.71
N ASP A 19 4.92 1.99 1.93
CA ASP A 19 6.17 1.56 2.54
C ASP A 19 6.98 0.69 1.58
N ARG A 20 8.30 0.73 1.71
CA ARG A 20 9.23 -0.18 1.04
C ARG A 20 10.21 -0.74 2.04
N THR A 21 10.26 -2.06 2.12
CA THR A 21 11.19 -2.75 3.00
C THR A 21 12.04 -3.71 2.19
N GLN A 22 13.37 -3.63 2.37
CA GLN A 22 14.25 -4.67 1.88
C GLN A 22 14.28 -5.79 2.92
N TRP A 23 13.62 -6.90 2.61
CA TRP A 23 13.58 -8.08 3.47
C TRP A 23 14.44 -9.19 2.85
N LYS A 24 15.60 -9.45 3.46
CA LYS A 24 16.63 -10.34 2.89
C LYS A 24 17.00 -9.89 1.46
N ASN A 25 16.80 -10.76 0.48
CA ASN A 25 17.08 -10.50 -0.94
C ASN A 25 15.86 -9.96 -1.72
N HIS A 26 14.74 -9.71 -1.05
CA HIS A 26 13.50 -9.26 -1.67
C HIS A 26 13.23 -7.79 -1.35
N ASN A 27 12.84 -7.04 -2.36
CA ASN A 27 12.34 -5.68 -2.20
C ASN A 27 10.81 -5.76 -2.11
N ILE A 28 10.26 -5.49 -0.92
CA ILE A 28 8.83 -5.60 -0.67
C ILE A 28 8.22 -4.21 -0.70
N PHE A 29 7.21 -4.05 -1.55
CA PHE A 29 6.34 -2.89 -1.60
C PHE A 29 5.08 -3.17 -0.80
N VAL A 30 4.67 -2.25 0.07
CA VAL A 30 3.45 -2.38 0.88
C VAL A 30 2.63 -1.10 0.77
N ILE A 31 1.33 -1.25 0.54
CA ILE A 31 0.35 -0.19 0.77
C ILE A 31 -0.49 -0.60 1.98
N ALA A 32 -0.59 0.31 2.94
CA ALA A 32 -1.39 0.11 4.13
C ALA A 32 -2.38 1.25 4.31
N VAL A 33 -3.52 0.96 4.91
CA VAL A 33 -4.44 1.98 5.39
C VAL A 33 -4.07 2.38 6.81
N ILE A 34 -4.09 3.67 7.11
CA ILE A 34 -3.96 4.17 8.47
C ILE A 34 -5.31 4.12 9.14
N TYR A 35 -5.44 3.29 10.19
CA TYR A 35 -6.65 3.14 10.96
C TYR A 35 -6.33 3.06 12.45
N LYS A 36 -6.99 3.88 13.28
CA LYS A 36 -6.78 3.94 14.75
C LYS A 36 -5.29 3.97 15.15
N LYS A 37 -4.50 4.82 14.48
CA LYS A 37 -3.04 4.97 14.68
C LYS A 37 -2.21 3.72 14.33
N ARG A 38 -2.74 2.81 13.51
CA ARG A 38 -2.05 1.61 13.02
C ARG A 38 -2.03 1.58 11.50
N ALA A 39 -0.92 1.15 10.92
CA ALA A 39 -0.84 0.86 9.49
C ALA A 39 -1.26 -0.60 9.26
N LEU A 40 -2.40 -0.80 8.61
CA LEU A 40 -2.91 -2.12 8.27
C LEU A 40 -2.59 -2.42 6.79
N PRO A 41 -1.72 -3.39 6.47
CA PRO A 41 -1.37 -3.69 5.09
C PRO A 41 -2.59 -4.21 4.33
N ILE A 42 -2.90 -3.58 3.20
CA ILE A 42 -4.01 -3.95 2.30
C ILE A 42 -3.52 -4.48 0.96
N TYR A 43 -2.27 -4.19 0.60
CA TYR A 43 -1.63 -4.68 -0.61
C TYR A 43 -0.13 -4.82 -0.37
N TRP A 44 0.48 -5.89 -0.90
CA TRP A 44 1.92 -6.02 -0.95
C TRP A 44 2.37 -6.72 -2.23
N GLN A 45 3.56 -6.38 -2.71
CA GLN A 45 4.16 -6.97 -3.88
C GLN A 45 5.68 -7.10 -3.71
N ILE A 46 6.22 -8.24 -4.10
CA ILE A 46 7.67 -8.43 -4.22
C ILE A 46 8.09 -7.82 -5.55
N LEU A 47 8.96 -6.81 -5.49
CA LEU A 47 9.51 -6.16 -6.66
C LEU A 47 10.71 -6.97 -7.18
N PRO A 48 10.77 -7.27 -8.49
CA PRO A 48 11.88 -8.04 -9.08
C PRO A 48 13.19 -7.25 -9.12
N LYS A 49 13.12 -5.93 -8.91
CA LYS A 49 14.22 -4.97 -9.05
C LYS A 49 14.77 -4.53 -7.69
N LYS A 50 16.10 -4.61 -7.54
CA LYS A 50 16.85 -3.90 -6.50
C LYS A 50 17.01 -2.44 -6.94
N GLY A 51 16.50 -1.48 -6.16
CA GLY A 51 16.69 -0.04 -6.41
C GLY A 51 15.41 0.82 -6.45
N SER A 52 15.56 2.07 -6.91
CA SER A 52 14.48 3.06 -6.95
C SER A 52 13.49 2.79 -8.09
N THR A 53 12.19 2.77 -7.79
CA THR A 53 11.15 2.71 -8.81
C THR A 53 10.90 4.09 -9.41
N ASN A 54 10.76 4.20 -10.73
CA ASN A 54 10.41 5.45 -11.39
C ASN A 54 8.94 5.83 -11.14
N LEU A 55 8.52 7.05 -11.47
CA LEU A 55 7.16 7.52 -11.22
C LEU A 55 6.10 6.63 -11.91
N SER A 56 6.37 6.15 -13.12
CA SER A 56 5.44 5.28 -13.87
C SER A 56 5.26 3.92 -13.19
N GLU A 57 6.35 3.31 -12.73
CA GLU A 57 6.34 2.09 -11.92
C GLU A 57 5.57 2.31 -10.61
N GLN A 58 5.78 3.45 -9.95
CA GLN A 58 5.03 3.78 -8.73
C GLN A 58 3.52 3.92 -8.98
N LYS A 59 3.13 4.60 -10.07
CA LYS A 59 1.71 4.71 -10.46
C LYS A 59 1.12 3.33 -10.78
N ALA A 60 1.85 2.48 -11.50
CA ALA A 60 1.42 1.12 -11.81
C ALA A 60 1.25 0.25 -10.56
N LEU A 61 2.10 0.42 -9.54
CA LEU A 61 2.02 -0.31 -8.28
C LEU A 61 0.83 0.12 -7.40
N ILE A 62 0.39 1.37 -7.52
CA ILE A 62 -0.71 1.91 -6.71
C ILE A 62 -2.07 1.69 -7.40
N LYS A 63 -2.10 1.59 -8.73
CA LYS A 63 -3.32 1.42 -9.53
C LYS A 63 -4.25 0.29 -9.02
N PRO A 64 -3.77 -0.90 -8.63
CA PRO A 64 -4.64 -1.96 -8.10
C PRO A 64 -5.40 -1.58 -6.82
N VAL A 65 -4.92 -0.59 -6.07
CA VAL A 65 -5.53 -0.14 -4.81
C VAL A 65 -6.49 1.03 -5.02
N LEU A 66 -6.23 1.91 -5.99
CA LEU A 66 -7.03 3.12 -6.22
C LEU A 66 -8.11 2.97 -7.31
N GLY A 67 -8.03 1.94 -8.16
CA GLY A 67 -8.92 1.78 -9.33
C GLY A 67 -8.33 2.41 -10.59
#